data_AF-A0A7C9DYW5-F1
#
_entry.id   AF-A0A7C9DYW5-F1
#
_cell.length_a   1.000
_cell.length_b   1.000
_cell.length_c   1.000
_cell.angle_alpha   90.00
_cell.angle_beta   90.00
_cell.angle_gamma   90.00
#
_symmetry.space_group_name_H-M   'P 1'
#
loop_
_entity.id
_entity.type
_entity.pdbx_description
1 polymer ?
#
loop_
_entity_poly.entity_id
_entity_poly.type
_entity_poly.pdbx_seq_one_letter_code
_entity_poly.pdbx_strand_id
1 'polypeptide(L)'
;MQDNKTDNWWLRVNDIDLGYWPSSLFGDYLKSSATFAQWGGEVYSPDVRKSPHTTTAMGSGSFAEDLFNVACYIAHIRVMDFSYTWKYPQYVGTYSDEWNCYSAYHYVPGYMTEPTLFFGGPGQNPRCP
;
A
#
# COMPACT_ATOMS: atom_id res chain seq x y z
N MET A 1 -8.33 -8.07 6.80
CA MET A 1 -8.71 -8.25 8.22
C MET A 1 -8.71 -9.72 8.55
N GLN A 2 -8.29 -10.09 9.75
CA GLN A 2 -8.46 -11.44 10.25
C GLN A 2 -9.83 -11.56 10.96
N ASP A 3 -10.58 -12.63 10.75
CA ASP A 3 -11.83 -12.88 11.48
C ASP A 3 -11.60 -13.66 12.79
N ASN A 4 -12.42 -13.38 13.80
CA ASN A 4 -12.26 -13.93 15.15
C ASN A 4 -12.85 -15.33 15.37
N LYS A 5 -13.47 -15.92 14.35
CA LYS A 5 -14.11 -17.25 14.45
C LYS A 5 -13.21 -18.34 13.89
N THR A 6 -12.50 -18.01 12.83
CA THR A 6 -11.74 -18.98 12.03
C THR A 6 -10.29 -18.56 11.79
N ASP A 7 -9.90 -17.39 12.29
CA ASP A 7 -8.57 -16.80 12.12
C ASP A 7 -8.19 -16.57 10.65
N ASN A 8 -9.15 -16.61 9.74
CA ASN A 8 -8.90 -16.46 8.31
C ASN A 8 -8.79 -14.98 7.92
N TRP A 9 -8.07 -14.74 6.84
CA TRP A 9 -7.80 -13.40 6.34
C TRP A 9 -8.74 -13.06 5.20
N TRP A 10 -9.30 -11.87 5.26
CA TRP A 10 -10.23 -11.31 4.29
C TRP A 10 -9.71 -9.99 3.75
N LEU A 11 -9.84 -9.78 2.44
CA LEU A 11 -9.70 -8.47 1.81
C LEU A 11 -11.10 -7.98 1.42
N ARG A 12 -11.50 -6.83 1.96
CA ARG A 12 -12.79 -6.21 1.69
C ARG A 12 -12.61 -4.79 1.18
N VAL A 13 -13.34 -4.43 0.14
CA VAL A 13 -13.36 -3.09 -0.45
C VAL A 13 -14.81 -2.71 -0.70
N ASN A 14 -15.25 -1.55 -0.16
CA ASN A 14 -16.63 -1.07 -0.27
C ASN A 14 -17.68 -2.15 0.07
N ASP A 15 -17.48 -2.83 1.20
CA ASP A 15 -18.34 -3.94 1.68
C ASP A 15 -18.39 -5.20 0.80
N ILE A 16 -17.52 -5.29 -0.21
CA ILE A 16 -17.38 -6.48 -1.07
C ILE A 16 -16.13 -7.26 -0.65
N ASP A 17 -16.31 -8.55 -0.37
CA ASP A 17 -15.20 -9.48 -0.14
C ASP A 17 -14.52 -9.81 -1.47
N LEU A 18 -13.29 -9.31 -1.65
CA LEU A 18 -12.48 -9.50 -2.85
C LEU A 18 -11.46 -10.63 -2.71
N GLY A 19 -11.11 -11.01 -1.47
CA GLY A 19 -10.09 -12.01 -1.24
C GLY A 19 -10.27 -12.73 0.09
N TYR A 20 -9.86 -13.99 0.09
CA TYR A 20 -9.94 -14.90 1.23
C TYR A 20 -8.69 -15.77 1.28
N TRP A 21 -8.06 -15.83 2.45
CA TRP A 21 -6.87 -16.64 2.71
C TRP A 21 -7.06 -17.39 4.03
N PRO A 22 -7.20 -18.73 3.99
CA PRO A 22 -7.23 -19.55 5.18
C PRO A 22 -6.00 -19.33 6.07
N SER A 23 -6.19 -19.34 7.39
CA SER A 23 -5.11 -19.22 8.38
C SER A 23 -4.03 -20.30 8.21
N SER A 24 -4.43 -21.49 7.75
CA SER A 24 -3.54 -22.61 7.47
C SER A 24 -2.49 -22.33 6.38
N LEU A 25 -2.71 -21.35 5.52
CA LEU A 25 -1.72 -20.93 4.51
C LEU A 25 -0.48 -20.28 5.14
N PHE A 26 -0.59 -19.78 6.36
CA PHE A 26 0.43 -18.91 6.96
C PHE A 26 1.29 -19.57 8.04
N GLY A 27 1.18 -20.89 8.21
CA GLY A 27 1.92 -21.59 9.27
C GLY A 27 1.62 -20.94 10.63
N ASP A 28 2.65 -20.58 11.40
CA ASP A 28 2.47 -19.90 12.69
C ASP A 28 2.66 -18.36 12.62
N TYR A 29 3.00 -17.81 11.45
CA TYR A 29 3.46 -16.41 11.32
C TYR A 29 2.33 -15.39 11.25
N LEU A 30 1.22 -15.71 10.56
CA LEU A 30 0.03 -14.83 10.45
C LEU A 30 -1.23 -15.54 10.94
N LYS A 31 -1.07 -16.54 11.82
CA LYS A 31 -2.21 -17.28 12.37
C LYS A 31 -3.04 -16.47 13.36
N SER A 32 -2.45 -15.48 14.03
CA SER A 32 -3.13 -14.74 15.12
C SER A 32 -3.12 -13.23 14.95
N SER A 33 -2.14 -12.67 14.24
CA SER A 33 -2.10 -11.26 13.89
C SER A 33 -0.99 -10.99 12.89
N ALA A 34 -1.02 -9.79 12.31
CA ALA A 34 0.12 -9.21 11.63
C ALA A 34 0.78 -8.16 12.52
N THR A 35 2.11 -8.08 12.48
CA THR A 35 2.89 -7.04 13.16
C THR A 35 3.05 -5.78 12.29
N PHE A 36 2.84 -5.91 10.98
CA PHE A 36 2.96 -4.83 10.03
C PHE A 36 1.92 -4.97 8.91
N ALA A 37 1.48 -3.84 8.35
CA ALA A 37 0.61 -3.78 7.20
C ALA A 37 1.16 -2.74 6.22
N GLN A 38 1.11 -3.08 4.93
CA GLN A 38 1.60 -2.23 3.85
C GLN A 38 0.47 -1.97 2.86
N TRP A 39 0.47 -0.75 2.32
CA TRP A 39 -0.40 -0.31 1.25
C TRP A 39 0.47 0.44 0.25
N GLY A 40 0.11 0.39 -1.03
CA GLY A 40 0.86 1.07 -2.08
C GLY A 40 0.75 0.32 -3.41
N GLY A 41 1.82 0.38 -4.20
CA GLY A 41 1.95 -0.32 -5.46
C GLY A 41 3.29 -1.05 -5.56
N GLU A 42 3.32 -2.06 -6.41
CA GLU A 42 4.52 -2.83 -6.73
C GLU A 42 4.67 -2.89 -8.25
N VAL A 43 5.90 -2.72 -8.73
CA VAL A 43 6.24 -2.92 -10.14
C VAL A 43 7.20 -4.08 -10.24
N TYR A 44 6.82 -5.07 -11.03
CA TYR A 44 7.69 -6.18 -11.38
C TYR A 44 8.17 -6.03 -12.83
N SER A 45 9.48 -6.00 -13.02
CA SER A 45 10.11 -6.12 -14.33
C SER A 45 11.52 -6.69 -14.18
N PRO A 46 12.02 -7.48 -15.15
CA PRO A 46 13.42 -7.89 -15.20
C PRO A 46 14.41 -6.72 -15.19
N ASP A 47 13.97 -5.51 -15.53
CA ASP A 47 14.81 -4.31 -15.68
C ASP A 47 14.71 -3.34 -14.49
N VAL A 48 13.97 -3.70 -13.43
CA VAL A 48 14.04 -3.01 -12.14
C VAL A 48 15.48 -3.05 -11.61
N ARG A 49 15.98 -1.92 -11.09
CA ARG A 49 17.39 -1.73 -10.67
C ARG A 49 18.44 -1.95 -11.77
N LYS A 50 18.06 -1.86 -13.05
CA LYS A 50 18.99 -1.88 -14.20
C LYS A 50 18.94 -0.55 -14.95
N SER A 51 19.93 -0.32 -15.80
CA SER A 51 19.93 0.77 -16.78
C SER A 51 20.06 0.21 -18.21
N PRO A 52 19.18 0.58 -19.15
CA PRO A 52 18.03 1.44 -18.93
C PRO A 52 17.02 0.82 -17.98
N HIS A 53 16.41 1.65 -17.12
CA HIS A 53 15.37 1.21 -16.22
C HIS A 53 14.09 0.86 -17.00
N THR A 54 13.20 0.06 -16.41
CA THR A 54 11.90 -0.24 -17.04
C THR A 54 11.05 1.02 -17.22
N THR A 55 10.36 1.12 -18.36
CA THR A 55 9.33 2.13 -18.65
C THR A 55 7.96 1.80 -18.02
N THR A 56 7.89 0.77 -17.19
CA THR A 56 6.65 0.34 -16.54
C THR A 56 6.24 1.36 -15.50
N ALA A 57 5.10 2.01 -15.72
CA ALA A 57 4.53 2.97 -14.79
C ALA A 57 3.86 2.28 -13.59
N MET A 58 4.01 2.86 -12.39
CA MET A 58 3.24 2.50 -11.21
C MET A 58 2.03 3.43 -11.05
N GLY A 59 0.85 2.87 -10.81
CA GLY A 59 -0.37 3.65 -10.61
C GLY A 59 -0.74 4.45 -11.87
N SER A 60 -0.81 5.77 -11.76
CA SER A 60 -1.05 6.67 -12.90
C SER A 60 0.20 7.00 -13.71
N GLY A 61 1.39 6.59 -13.25
CA GLY A 61 2.68 6.99 -13.82
C GLY A 61 3.21 8.33 -13.33
N SER A 62 2.42 9.08 -12.56
CA SER A 62 2.84 10.30 -11.88
C SER A 62 3.45 10.02 -10.52
N PHE A 63 4.33 10.91 -10.06
CA PHE A 63 4.89 10.81 -8.72
C PHE A 63 3.82 11.11 -7.67
N ALA A 64 3.95 10.50 -6.49
CA ALA A 64 3.01 10.65 -5.38
C ALA A 64 2.80 12.12 -4.94
N GLU A 65 3.83 12.95 -5.11
CA GLU A 65 3.85 14.37 -4.79
C GLU A 65 3.01 15.23 -5.76
N ASP A 66 2.54 14.66 -6.87
CA ASP A 66 1.60 15.34 -7.79
C ASP A 66 0.16 15.37 -7.25
N LEU A 67 -0.12 14.63 -6.16
CA LEU A 67 -1.37 14.65 -5.38
C LEU A 67 -2.64 14.39 -6.21
N PHE A 68 -3.77 14.96 -5.76
CA PHE A 68 -5.10 14.71 -6.29
C PHE A 68 -5.21 15.06 -7.78
N ASN A 69 -6.06 14.31 -8.48
CA ASN A 69 -6.32 14.40 -9.92
C ASN A 69 -5.15 13.98 -10.83
N VAL A 70 -3.98 13.63 -10.27
CA VAL A 70 -2.78 13.28 -11.03
C VAL A 70 -2.16 11.98 -10.55
N ALA A 71 -1.81 11.89 -9.26
CA ALA A 71 -1.22 10.69 -8.67
C ALA A 71 -2.27 9.64 -8.31
N CYS A 72 -1.86 8.37 -8.33
CA CYS A 72 -2.69 7.28 -7.79
C CYS A 72 -2.70 7.35 -6.25
N TYR A 73 -3.83 6.97 -5.65
CA TYR A 73 -3.96 7.01 -4.20
C TYR A 73 -4.88 5.94 -3.62
N ILE A 74 -4.67 5.64 -2.34
CA ILE A 74 -5.56 4.87 -1.49
C ILE A 74 -6.02 5.80 -0.36
N ALA A 75 -7.33 5.96 -0.21
CA ALA A 75 -7.95 6.77 0.83
C ALA A 75 -8.72 5.89 1.82
N HIS A 76 -9.06 6.46 2.98
CA HIS A 76 -9.86 5.81 4.04
C HIS A 76 -9.26 4.48 4.53
N ILE A 77 -7.93 4.41 4.62
CA ILE A 77 -7.23 3.21 5.12
C ILE A 77 -7.63 2.97 6.58
N ARG A 78 -7.98 1.71 6.88
CA ARG A 78 -8.33 1.25 8.23
C ARG A 78 -7.64 -0.06 8.54
N VAL A 79 -7.27 -0.20 9.80
CA VAL A 79 -6.79 -1.46 10.39
C VAL A 79 -7.73 -1.88 11.50
N MET A 80 -7.81 -3.18 11.75
CA MET A 80 -8.50 -3.74 12.89
C MET A 80 -7.48 -4.54 13.68
N ASP A 81 -7.33 -4.19 14.96
CA ASP A 81 -6.49 -4.93 15.90
C ASP A 81 -7.35 -5.81 16.81
N PHE A 82 -6.75 -6.39 17.86
CA PHE A 82 -7.43 -7.26 18.83
C PHE A 82 -8.61 -6.62 19.58
N SER A 83 -8.80 -5.31 19.48
CA SER A 83 -10.01 -4.66 20.02
C SER A 83 -11.23 -4.83 19.11
N TYR A 84 -11.07 -5.39 17.90
CA TYR A 84 -12.12 -5.57 16.89
C TYR A 84 -12.84 -4.27 16.50
N THR A 85 -12.15 -3.15 16.59
CA THR A 85 -12.64 -1.85 16.15
C THR A 85 -11.80 -1.34 14.99
N TRP A 86 -12.45 -0.66 14.05
CA TRP A 86 -11.74 0.01 12.95
C TRP A 86 -10.98 1.21 13.48
N LYS A 87 -9.67 1.20 13.26
CA LYS A 87 -8.75 2.24 13.71
C LYS A 87 -8.02 2.85 12.54
N TYR A 88 -7.63 4.10 12.75
CA TYR A 88 -6.60 4.73 11.95
C TYR A 88 -5.28 3.98 12.15
N PRO A 89 -4.55 3.67 11.06
CA PRO A 89 -3.18 3.21 11.18
C PRO A 89 -2.36 4.22 12.00
N GLN A 90 -1.66 3.74 13.03
CA GLN A 90 -0.72 4.53 13.82
C GLN A 90 0.70 4.21 13.39
N TYR A 91 1.63 5.15 13.59
CA TYR A 91 3.05 5.00 13.21
C TYR A 91 3.26 4.74 11.71
N VAL A 92 2.55 5.51 10.87
CA VAL A 92 2.63 5.38 9.41
C VAL A 92 3.91 6.03 8.89
N GLY A 93 4.69 5.27 8.12
CA GLY A 93 5.82 5.76 7.34
C GLY A 93 5.67 5.38 5.87
N THR A 94 6.33 6.13 4.98
CA THR A 94 6.43 5.80 3.56
C THR A 94 7.78 5.19 3.23
N TYR A 95 7.81 4.33 2.22
CA TYR A 95 9.02 3.68 1.74
C TYR A 95 8.96 3.49 0.22
N SER A 96 10.11 3.60 -0.45
CA SER A 96 10.27 3.29 -1.87
C SER A 96 11.64 2.64 -2.09
N ASP A 97 11.66 1.48 -2.74
CA ASP A 97 12.88 0.77 -3.11
C ASP A 97 13.76 1.56 -4.09
N GLU A 98 13.13 2.28 -5.02
CA GLU A 98 13.79 3.10 -6.04
C GLU A 98 13.15 4.49 -6.11
N TRP A 99 13.47 5.32 -5.10
CA TRP A 99 12.86 6.65 -4.89
C TRP A 99 12.96 7.61 -6.08
N ASN A 100 13.93 7.43 -6.98
CA ASN A 100 14.05 8.21 -8.22
C ASN A 100 13.06 7.78 -9.32
N CYS A 101 12.56 6.55 -9.25
CA CYS A 101 11.73 5.91 -10.28
C CYS A 101 10.25 5.89 -9.84
N TYR A 102 10.03 5.69 -8.53
CA TYR A 102 8.71 5.63 -7.90
C TYR A 102 8.73 6.31 -6.53
N SER A 103 7.63 6.96 -6.15
CA SER A 103 7.48 7.61 -4.85
C SER A 103 6.19 7.20 -4.14
N ALA A 104 6.19 7.39 -2.82
CA ALA A 104 5.04 7.20 -1.95
C ALA A 104 4.98 8.38 -0.96
N TYR A 105 3.78 8.95 -0.82
CA TYR A 105 3.57 10.16 -0.03
C TYR A 105 2.34 10.01 0.87
N HIS A 106 2.56 10.12 2.18
CA HIS A 106 1.52 10.07 3.19
C HIS A 106 1.01 11.49 3.45
N TYR A 107 -0.11 11.83 2.81
CA TYR A 107 -0.70 13.15 2.87
C TYR A 107 -1.69 13.28 4.03
N VAL A 108 -1.44 14.24 4.92
CA VAL A 108 -2.31 14.58 6.06
C VAL A 108 -2.55 16.10 6.07
N PRO A 109 -3.67 16.59 5.50
CA PRO A 109 -3.90 18.02 5.31
C PRO A 109 -4.08 18.83 6.61
N GLY A 110 -4.48 18.19 7.71
CA GLY A 110 -4.66 18.88 8.98
C GLY A 110 -4.90 17.95 10.16
N TYR A 111 -5.09 18.56 11.33
CA TYR A 111 -5.45 17.83 12.54
C TYR A 111 -6.84 17.20 12.38
N MET A 112 -6.95 15.89 12.65
CA MET A 112 -8.17 15.08 12.49
C MET A 112 -8.67 14.87 11.04
N THR A 113 -7.85 15.12 10.02
CA THR A 113 -8.21 14.77 8.63
C THR A 113 -7.84 13.33 8.29
N GLU A 114 -8.66 12.68 7.46
CA GLU A 114 -8.37 11.36 6.91
C GLU A 114 -7.06 11.37 6.11
N PRO A 115 -6.07 10.53 6.46
CA PRO A 115 -4.85 10.42 5.68
C PRO A 115 -5.14 9.80 4.31
N THR A 116 -4.42 10.28 3.30
CA THR A 116 -4.42 9.69 1.96
C THR A 116 -3.00 9.24 1.61
N LEU A 117 -2.87 7.98 1.20
CA LEU A 117 -1.60 7.47 0.69
C LEU A 117 -1.57 7.68 -0.82
N PHE A 118 -0.69 8.55 -1.29
CA PHE A 118 -0.35 8.66 -2.70
C PHE A 118 0.84 7.76 -3.03
N PHE A 119 0.84 7.19 -4.23
CA PHE A 119 1.93 6.37 -4.73
C PHE A 119 1.96 6.40 -6.27
N GLY A 120 3.13 6.19 -6.85
CA GLY A 120 3.26 6.08 -8.29
C GLY A 120 4.65 6.42 -8.79
N GLY A 121 4.77 6.53 -10.10
CA GLY A 121 5.98 7.00 -10.76
C GLY A 121 6.10 6.38 -12.16
N PRO A 122 6.87 7.02 -13.04
CA PRO A 122 6.95 6.62 -14.44
C PRO A 122 7.85 5.39 -14.67
N GLY A 123 8.60 4.94 -13.66
CA GLY A 123 9.74 4.06 -13.87
C GLY A 123 10.88 4.86 -14.48
N GLN A 124 11.21 4.58 -15.74
CA GLN A 124 12.29 5.25 -16.45
C GLN A 124 12.04 6.76 -16.62
N ASN A 125 13.00 7.58 -16.17
CA ASN A 125 12.94 9.05 -16.28
C ASN A 125 14.35 9.67 -16.14
N PRO A 126 14.56 10.98 -16.33
CA PRO A 126 15.91 11.58 -16.25
C PRO A 126 16.66 11.37 -14.92
N ARG A 127 15.96 11.10 -13.81
CA ARG A 127 16.56 10.75 -12.50
C ARG A 127 16.70 9.24 -12.28
N CYS A 128 16.06 8.43 -13.13
CA CYS A 128 16.09 6.97 -13.14
C CYS A 128 16.27 6.46 -14.59
N PRO A 129 17.50 6.55 -15.14
CA PRO A 129 17.76 6.30 -16.56
C PRO A 129 17.74 4.82 -16.95
#